data_AF-A0A7J7N173-F1
#
_entry.id   AF-A0A7J7N173-F1
#
_cell.length_a   1.000
_cell.length_b   1.000
_cell.length_c   1.000
_cell.angle_alpha   90.00
_cell.angle_beta   90.00
_cell.angle_gamma   90.00
#
_symmetry.space_group_name_H-M   'P 1'
#
loop_
_entity.id
_entity.type
_entity.pdbx_description
1 polymer ?
#
loop_
_entity_poly.entity_id
_entity_poly.type
_entity_poly.pdbx_seq_one_letter_code
_entity_poly.pdbx_strand_id
1 'polypeptide(L)'
;MVKEGGDGEDGGGSVELCASYRCSSSTNSGRPSWLQVTLAGILLSFNVTDLDVKMKTLALNLHVEDDSDSFGERAENYYLKRPQLLNLLQDLYNGYLSLADRYCQTLIKQHPPRQSSISNILFEIEDDNGTVISDSVSEAESSLSYQTPPPTVQRALAPLPPPTDSDTIIAELITKTIDYEFLIHEIQALERTNTESSRKMDLQKSLLEVLESERLILLNENSRLGYRVTTLSEENKGLASDSIMMKRKAGELARCVLKMREDHRMSLLNHKIEDLQGKIDGLEKRNQEREEEEKKRKKRDVVALEVCFEVEKLKVENQRLKEESLMMKKGGVLFEGLKVSTSKWWDRVKKMDLMFVCGPNATGSSKYSCC
;
A
#
# COMPACT_ATOMS: atom_id res chain seq x y z
N MET A 1 -12.42 14.49 51.80
CA MET A 1 -12.53 13.12 52.34
C MET A 1 -11.32 12.32 51.87
N VAL A 2 -10.51 11.86 52.83
CA VAL A 2 -9.79 10.55 52.85
C VAL A 2 -8.80 10.32 51.68
N LYS A 3 -7.47 10.53 51.78
CA LYS A 3 -6.45 10.08 52.76
C LYS A 3 -6.36 8.54 52.77
N GLU A 4 -5.31 7.93 52.23
CA GLU A 4 -4.13 7.32 52.90
C GLU A 4 -3.62 6.27 51.89
N GLY A 5 -2.38 5.83 51.76
CA GLY A 5 -1.09 5.96 52.45
C GLY A 5 -0.14 5.11 51.56
N GLY A 6 1.15 5.39 51.39
CA GLY A 6 2.12 5.64 52.45
C GLY A 6 2.80 4.31 52.79
N ASP A 7 4.06 4.16 52.36
CA ASP A 7 5.19 3.40 52.94
C ASP A 7 6.33 3.54 51.90
N GLY A 8 7.48 4.22 52.13
CA GLY A 8 8.31 4.33 53.34
C GLY A 8 9.09 3.02 53.48
N GLU A 9 10.41 2.89 53.55
CA GLU A 9 11.62 3.70 53.75
C GLU A 9 12.75 2.92 53.03
N ASP A 10 13.92 3.43 52.66
CA ASP A 10 15.08 3.66 53.54
C ASP A 10 16.18 4.22 52.59
N GLY A 11 16.85 5.34 52.84
CA GLY A 11 17.81 5.47 53.93
C GLY A 11 19.22 5.31 53.36
N GLY A 12 19.89 6.42 53.03
CA GLY A 12 21.24 6.37 52.47
C GLY A 12 21.82 7.71 52.07
N GLY A 13 21.82 8.68 52.98
CA GLY A 13 22.71 9.83 52.85
C GLY A 13 24.16 9.37 53.01
N SER A 14 25.02 9.71 52.05
CA SER A 14 26.46 9.78 52.28
C SER A 14 26.99 11.06 51.65
N VAL A 15 27.29 12.00 52.55
CA VAL A 15 28.38 12.97 52.41
C VAL A 15 29.69 12.26 52.05
N GLU A 16 30.65 13.06 51.59
CA GLU A 16 32.06 12.71 51.35
C GLU A 16 32.36 12.02 49.99
N LEU A 17 33.43 12.33 49.28
CA LEU A 17 34.66 13.02 49.63
C LEU A 17 35.28 13.54 48.31
N CYS A 18 35.85 14.74 48.36
CA CYS A 18 36.87 15.15 47.42
C CYS A 18 38.06 14.19 47.60
N ALA A 19 38.12 13.11 46.81
CA ALA A 19 39.25 12.21 46.78
C ALA A 19 39.93 12.37 45.43
N SER A 20 40.98 13.19 45.45
CA SER A 20 42.04 13.19 44.45
C SER A 20 42.59 11.77 44.34
N TYR A 21 42.14 11.01 43.34
CA TYR A 21 42.81 9.78 42.95
C TYR A 21 44.03 10.15 42.11
N ARG A 22 45.05 10.63 42.81
CA ARG A 22 46.43 10.54 42.35
C ARG A 22 46.74 9.04 42.28
N CYS A 23 46.45 8.41 41.15
CA CYS A 23 46.84 7.03 40.93
C CYS A 23 48.31 7.00 40.53
N SER A 24 49.18 7.20 41.52
CA SER A 24 50.52 6.65 41.49
C SER A 24 50.39 5.15 41.71
N SER A 25 50.17 4.41 40.62
CA SER A 25 50.33 2.96 40.60
C SER A 25 51.42 2.60 39.60
N SER A 26 52.66 2.72 40.10
CA SER A 26 53.73 1.82 39.68
C SER A 26 53.29 0.40 40.03
N THR A 27 52.71 -0.29 39.06
CA THR A 27 52.77 -1.75 39.01
C THR A 27 53.07 -2.16 37.57
N ASN A 28 54.29 -2.65 37.38
CA ASN A 28 54.62 -3.59 36.33
C ASN A 28 53.52 -4.67 36.27
N SER A 29 52.66 -4.62 35.25
CA SER A 29 51.93 -5.79 34.79
C SER A 29 52.00 -5.82 33.27
N GLY A 30 52.92 -6.64 32.77
CA GLY A 30 53.25 -6.81 31.37
C GLY A 30 52.10 -7.36 30.55
N ARG A 31 51.20 -6.48 30.10
CA ARG A 31 50.44 -6.73 28.88
C ARG A 31 51.26 -6.16 27.74
N PRO A 32 51.88 -6.99 26.88
CA PRO A 32 52.66 -6.49 25.77
C PRO A 32 51.82 -5.54 24.91
N SER A 33 52.45 -4.47 24.42
CA SER A 33 51.80 -3.36 23.67
C SER A 33 50.84 -3.86 22.58
N TRP A 34 51.18 -4.96 21.92
CA TRP A 34 50.33 -5.61 20.93
C TRP A 34 48.98 -6.13 21.49
N LEU A 35 48.91 -6.59 22.74
CA LEU A 35 47.67 -7.01 23.39
C LEU A 35 46.75 -5.82 23.68
N GLN A 36 47.30 -4.64 24.01
CA GLN A 36 46.49 -3.45 24.22
C GLN A 36 45.94 -2.90 22.89
N VAL A 37 46.75 -2.92 21.83
CA VAL A 37 46.34 -2.50 20.49
C VAL A 37 45.32 -3.47 19.89
N THR A 38 45.51 -4.78 20.07
CA THR A 38 44.54 -5.79 19.58
C THR A 38 43.24 -5.76 20.37
N LEU A 39 43.26 -5.61 21.70
CA LEU A 39 42.04 -5.43 22.49
C LEU A 39 41.31 -4.14 22.14
N ALA A 40 42.04 -3.03 21.91
CA ALA A 40 41.44 -1.78 21.45
C ALA A 40 40.82 -1.93 20.04
N GLY A 41 41.53 -2.58 19.11
CA GLY A 41 41.02 -2.86 17.77
C GLY A 41 39.80 -3.80 17.76
N ILE A 42 39.79 -4.83 18.61
CA ILE A 42 38.65 -5.74 18.79
C ILE A 42 37.44 -5.00 19.38
N LEU A 43 37.63 -4.15 20.40
CA LEU A 43 36.56 -3.34 20.97
C LEU A 43 36.02 -2.30 19.98
N LEU A 44 36.89 -1.74 19.14
CA LEU A 44 36.52 -0.77 18.11
C LEU A 44 35.73 -1.46 16.99
N SER A 45 36.21 -2.60 16.52
CA SER A 45 35.50 -3.44 15.57
C SER A 45 34.15 -3.88 16.12
N PHE A 46 34.07 -4.33 17.38
CA PHE A 46 32.82 -4.73 18.03
C PHE A 46 31.80 -3.59 18.10
N ASN A 47 32.21 -2.39 18.51
CA ASN A 47 31.32 -1.22 18.57
C ASN A 47 30.83 -0.81 17.17
N VAL A 48 31.72 -0.80 16.18
CA VAL A 48 31.34 -0.45 14.79
C VAL A 48 30.38 -1.50 14.21
N THR A 49 30.62 -2.79 14.48
CA THR A 49 29.71 -3.86 14.04
C THR A 49 28.36 -3.85 14.75
N ASP A 50 28.32 -3.54 16.05
CA ASP A 50 27.06 -3.44 16.81
C ASP A 50 26.20 -2.28 16.32
N LEU A 51 26.82 -1.12 16.06
CA LEU A 51 26.14 0.03 15.47
C LEU A 51 25.65 -0.24 14.05
N ASP A 52 26.44 -0.93 13.22
CA ASP A 52 26.03 -1.33 11.87
C ASP A 52 24.84 -2.30 11.88
N VAL A 53 24.83 -3.28 12.80
CA VAL A 53 23.70 -4.21 12.98
C VAL A 53 22.44 -3.47 13.44
N LYS A 54 22.56 -2.55 14.39
CA LYS A 54 21.43 -1.72 14.87
C LYS A 54 20.88 -0.83 13.76
N MET A 55 21.74 -0.23 12.95
CA MET A 55 21.36 0.60 11.80
C MET A 55 20.62 -0.21 10.74
N LYS A 56 21.14 -1.39 10.37
CA LYS A 56 20.49 -2.30 9.41
C LYS A 56 19.13 -2.79 9.90
N THR A 57 19.02 -3.14 11.17
CA THR A 57 17.76 -3.59 11.78
C THR A 57 16.70 -2.48 11.75
N LEU A 58 17.09 -1.24 12.08
CA LEU A 58 16.17 -0.09 12.02
C LEU A 58 15.80 0.30 10.59
N ALA A 59 16.74 0.23 9.63
CA ALA A 59 16.47 0.48 8.22
C ALA A 59 15.47 -0.52 7.63
N LEU A 60 15.58 -1.81 8.00
CA LEU A 60 14.64 -2.85 7.62
C LEU A 60 13.26 -2.62 8.25
N ASN A 61 13.20 -2.30 9.55
CA ASN A 61 11.94 -1.99 10.25
C ASN A 61 11.26 -0.71 9.75
N LEU A 62 11.99 0.21 9.13
CA LEU A 62 11.42 1.40 8.49
C LEU A 62 10.81 1.07 7.13
N HIS A 63 11.41 0.14 6.36
CA HIS A 63 10.94 -0.25 5.03
C HIS A 63 9.77 -1.24 5.03
N VAL A 64 9.69 -2.15 6.01
CA VAL A 64 8.67 -3.21 6.05
C VAL A 64 7.27 -2.68 6.38
N GLU A 65 7.17 -1.49 6.98
CA GLU A 65 5.91 -0.93 7.48
C GLU A 65 5.38 0.25 6.63
N ASP A 66 5.85 0.41 5.38
CA ASP A 66 5.41 1.49 4.46
C ASP A 66 4.19 1.07 3.60
N ASP A 67 3.55 -0.06 3.92
CA ASP A 67 2.27 -0.52 3.34
C ASP A 67 1.04 0.24 3.92
N SER A 68 1.25 1.34 4.65
CA SER A 68 0.16 2.18 5.18
C SER A 68 -0.43 3.06 4.07
N ASP A 69 -1.66 2.77 3.64
CA ASP A 69 -2.33 3.39 2.48
C ASP A 69 -2.75 4.89 2.69
N SER A 70 -2.44 5.50 3.84
CA SER A 70 -2.84 6.88 4.17
C SER A 70 -1.73 7.74 4.75
N PHE A 71 -1.68 9.02 4.34
CA PHE A 71 -0.70 10.01 4.82
C PHE A 71 -0.69 10.17 6.35
N GLY A 72 -1.86 10.08 7.00
CA GLY A 72 -1.98 10.21 8.45
C GLY A 72 -1.29 9.07 9.21
N GLU A 73 -1.43 7.84 8.69
CA GLU A 73 -0.86 6.63 9.28
C GLU A 73 0.67 6.60 9.11
N ARG A 74 1.17 7.05 7.95
CA ARG A 74 2.61 7.26 7.73
C ARG A 74 3.19 8.30 8.71
N ALA A 75 2.48 9.40 8.95
CA ALA A 75 2.92 10.44 9.89
C ALA A 75 2.94 9.92 11.33
N GLU A 76 1.91 9.16 11.75
CA GLU A 76 1.84 8.55 13.08
C GLU A 76 2.98 7.54 13.31
N ASN A 77 3.23 6.65 12.35
CA ASN A 77 4.33 5.68 12.41
C ASN A 77 5.71 6.37 12.51
N TYR A 78 5.91 7.47 11.77
CA TYR A 78 7.13 8.28 11.87
C TYR A 78 7.31 8.87 13.29
N TYR A 79 6.27 9.45 13.88
CA TYR A 79 6.37 10.04 15.21
C TYR A 79 6.58 8.99 16.31
N LEU A 80 6.04 7.78 16.15
CA LEU A 80 6.29 6.65 17.06
C LEU A 80 7.73 6.12 16.98
N LYS A 81 8.33 6.09 15.79
CA LYS A 81 9.71 5.61 15.58
C LYS A 81 10.78 6.67 15.89
N ARG A 82 10.40 7.95 15.95
CA ARG A 82 11.30 9.08 16.21
C ARG A 82 12.21 8.93 17.44
N PRO A 83 11.75 8.44 18.61
CA PRO A 83 12.61 8.25 19.78
C PRO A 83 13.70 7.20 19.55
N GLN A 84 13.40 6.12 18.81
CA GLN A 84 14.36 5.06 18.49
C GLN A 84 15.45 5.57 17.54
N LEU A 85 15.06 6.40 16.57
CA LEU A 85 15.99 7.05 15.64
C LEU A 85 16.91 8.05 16.35
N LEU A 86 16.37 8.83 17.28
CA LEU A 86 17.16 9.77 18.10
C LEU A 86 18.16 9.02 19.00
N ASN A 87 17.75 7.90 19.58
CA ASN A 87 18.64 7.09 20.42
C ASN A 87 19.80 6.49 19.59
N LEU A 88 19.52 5.99 18.38
CA LEU A 88 20.56 5.52 17.47
C LEU A 88 21.54 6.64 17.10
N LEU A 89 21.04 7.84 16.79
CA LEU A 89 21.90 8.99 16.46
C LEU A 89 22.81 9.37 17.64
N GLN A 90 22.27 9.32 18.86
CA GLN A 90 23.04 9.55 20.07
C GLN A 90 24.12 8.48 20.29
N ASP A 91 23.80 7.20 20.07
CA ASP A 91 24.75 6.09 20.14
C ASP A 91 25.88 6.23 19.09
N LEU A 92 25.53 6.63 17.86
CA LEU A 92 26.50 6.92 16.80
C LEU A 92 27.42 8.10 17.19
N TYR A 93 26.85 9.18 17.70
CA TYR A 93 27.61 10.35 18.15
C TYR A 93 28.56 9.99 19.30
N ASN A 94 28.09 9.25 20.30
CA ASN A 94 28.92 8.78 21.42
C ASN A 94 30.01 7.81 20.96
N GLY A 95 29.69 6.90 20.03
CA GLY A 95 30.64 5.98 19.42
C GLY A 95 31.75 6.72 18.66
N TYR A 96 31.38 7.73 17.87
CA TYR A 96 32.33 8.59 17.18
C TYR A 96 33.22 9.38 18.15
N LEU A 97 32.64 9.99 19.19
CA LEU A 97 33.41 10.69 20.22
C LEU A 97 34.41 9.76 20.94
N SER A 98 33.97 8.55 21.31
CA SER A 98 34.84 7.55 21.94
C SER A 98 35.96 7.08 21.01
N LEU A 99 35.70 6.99 19.71
CA LEU A 99 36.70 6.67 18.70
C LEU A 99 37.72 7.80 18.54
N ALA A 100 37.25 9.05 18.41
CA ALA A 100 38.08 10.23 18.30
C ALA A 100 38.98 10.43 19.53
N ASP A 101 38.42 10.30 20.74
CA ASP A 101 39.17 10.42 21.99
C ASP A 101 40.28 9.35 22.09
N ARG A 102 39.97 8.09 21.76
CA ARG A 102 40.98 7.01 21.74
C ARG A 102 42.05 7.23 20.67
N TYR A 103 41.68 7.72 19.49
CA TYR A 103 42.65 8.07 18.44
C TYR A 103 43.59 9.18 18.90
N CYS A 104 43.05 10.25 19.50
CA CYS A 104 43.83 11.31 20.14
C CYS A 104 44.76 10.76 21.23
N GLN A 105 44.26 9.86 22.09
CA GLN A 105 45.09 9.21 23.11
C GLN A 105 46.20 8.33 22.51
N THR A 106 45.96 7.63 21.39
CA THR A 106 47.00 6.84 20.71
C THR A 106 48.07 7.73 20.09
N LEU A 107 47.69 8.88 19.50
CA LEU A 107 48.63 9.86 18.99
C LEU A 107 49.50 10.46 20.12
N ILE A 108 48.89 10.80 21.26
CA ILE A 108 49.59 11.33 22.45
C ILE A 108 50.51 10.26 23.07
N LYS A 109 50.18 8.97 22.98
CA LYS A 109 51.03 7.87 23.48
C LYS A 109 52.18 7.51 22.55
N GLN A 110 52.03 7.69 21.24
CA GLN A 110 53.10 7.44 20.26
C GLN A 110 54.13 8.58 20.21
N HIS A 111 53.70 9.81 20.50
CA HIS A 111 54.59 10.95 20.72
C HIS A 111 54.35 11.51 22.13
N PRO A 112 55.11 11.10 23.16
CA PRO A 112 54.96 11.73 24.46
C PRO A 112 55.29 13.22 24.29
N PRO A 113 54.38 14.14 24.63
CA PRO A 113 54.67 15.55 24.52
C PRO A 113 55.74 15.87 25.56
N ARG A 114 56.95 16.23 25.11
CA ARG A 114 57.79 17.12 25.92
C ARG A 114 56.96 18.37 26.11
N GLN A 115 56.60 18.62 27.37
CA GLN A 115 55.77 19.73 27.83
C GLN A 115 56.14 21.03 27.08
N SER A 116 55.32 21.40 26.11
CA SER A 116 55.26 22.75 25.57
C SER A 116 53.81 23.18 25.64
N SER A 117 53.54 24.00 26.66
CA SER A 117 52.28 24.65 26.92
C SER A 117 51.81 25.41 25.68
N ILE A 118 50.88 24.85 24.92
CA ILE A 118 50.08 25.63 23.97
C ILE A 118 48.63 25.21 24.18
N SER A 119 48.06 25.79 25.23
CA SER A 119 46.63 26.01 25.33
C SER A 119 46.22 26.97 24.22
N ASN A 120 45.03 26.72 23.66
CA ASN A 120 44.29 27.55 22.70
C ASN A 120 44.73 27.39 21.24
N ILE A 121 43.95 26.63 20.47
CA ILE A 121 43.13 27.17 19.38
C ILE A 121 41.89 26.28 19.29
N LEU A 122 40.85 26.76 19.98
CA LEU A 122 39.47 26.65 19.53
C LEU A 122 39.32 27.56 18.30
N PHE A 123 38.61 27.09 17.27
CA PHE A 123 37.78 27.78 16.26
C PHE A 123 37.73 26.86 15.03
N GLU A 124 36.61 26.17 14.79
CA GLU A 124 35.52 26.63 13.90
C GLU A 124 36.03 27.03 12.52
N ILE A 125 35.78 26.16 11.52
CA ILE A 125 35.70 26.54 10.11
C ILE A 125 34.52 25.77 9.50
N GLU A 126 33.42 26.48 9.32
CA GLU A 126 32.45 26.26 8.24
C GLU A 126 33.12 26.48 6.88
N ASP A 127 32.60 25.80 5.86
CA ASP A 127 32.85 25.94 4.42
C ASP A 127 33.50 27.26 3.95
N ASP A 128 34.60 27.19 3.20
CA ASP A 128 34.59 27.50 1.76
C ASP A 128 35.98 27.29 1.13
N ASN A 129 35.92 26.84 -0.12
CA ASN A 129 36.91 26.65 -1.17
C ASN A 129 38.19 27.50 -1.14
N GLY A 130 39.35 26.87 -1.39
CA GLY A 130 40.54 27.59 -1.87
C GLY A 130 41.89 26.96 -1.53
N THR A 131 42.34 26.08 -2.42
CA THR A 131 43.73 25.62 -2.63
C THR A 131 44.82 26.55 -2.06
N VAL A 132 45.50 26.09 -1.00
CA VAL A 132 46.87 26.50 -0.68
C VAL A 132 47.68 25.24 -0.39
N ILE A 133 48.52 24.88 -1.34
CA ILE A 133 49.60 23.91 -1.17
C ILE A 133 50.56 24.51 -0.12
N SER A 134 50.61 23.92 1.08
CA SER A 134 51.71 24.16 2.01
C SER A 134 52.57 22.90 2.06
N ASP A 135 53.58 22.94 1.21
CA ASP A 135 54.71 22.04 1.18
C ASP A 135 55.52 22.25 2.47
N SER A 136 55.27 21.44 3.48
CA SER A 136 55.99 21.48 4.76
C SER A 136 57.07 20.40 4.78
N VAL A 137 58.11 20.61 3.99
CA VAL A 137 59.42 19.99 4.19
C VAL A 137 60.07 20.62 5.42
N SER A 138 59.84 20.05 6.59
CA SER A 138 60.63 20.40 7.78
C SER A 138 61.98 19.69 7.71
N GLU A 139 62.93 20.35 7.05
CA GLU A 139 64.36 20.13 7.29
C GLU A 139 64.65 20.52 8.74
N ALA A 140 64.89 19.51 9.57
CA ALA A 140 65.38 19.71 10.92
C ALA A 140 66.86 20.06 10.87
N GLU A 141 67.18 21.34 10.67
CA GLU A 141 68.45 21.90 11.15
C GLU A 141 68.43 21.89 12.69
N SER A 142 68.83 20.75 13.26
CA SER A 142 69.11 20.60 14.67
C SER A 142 70.33 21.46 15.03
N SER A 143 70.09 22.74 15.37
CA SER A 143 71.09 23.65 15.91
C SER A 143 71.66 23.09 17.23
N LEU A 144 72.84 22.48 17.14
CA LEU A 144 73.66 22.12 18.30
C LEU A 144 74.12 23.41 18.99
N SER A 145 73.47 23.74 20.11
CA SER A 145 74.00 24.72 21.07
C SER A 145 75.28 24.16 21.68
N TYR A 146 76.43 24.66 21.22
CA TYR A 146 77.70 24.47 21.92
C TYR A 146 77.68 25.31 23.19
N GLN A 147 77.26 24.69 24.31
CA GLN A 147 77.58 25.22 25.62
C GLN A 147 79.05 24.88 25.92
N THR A 148 79.90 25.92 25.92
CA THR A 148 81.30 25.84 26.33
C THR A 148 81.40 25.33 27.77
N PRO A 149 82.23 24.30 28.06
CA PRO A 149 82.46 23.90 29.44
C PRO A 149 83.30 24.96 30.17
N PRO A 150 83.08 25.16 31.48
CA PRO A 150 83.84 26.15 32.25
C PRO A 150 85.32 25.73 32.38
N PRO A 151 86.24 26.68 32.58
CA PRO A 151 87.67 26.38 32.64
C PRO A 151 87.96 25.53 33.87
N THR A 152 88.25 24.26 33.67
CA THR A 152 88.74 23.36 34.71
C THR A 152 90.26 23.43 34.73
N VAL A 153 90.78 23.77 35.90
CA VAL A 153 92.20 23.95 36.22
C VAL A 153 93.04 22.79 35.68
N GLN A 154 94.01 23.12 34.81
CA GLN A 154 94.98 22.17 34.25
C GLN A 154 95.84 21.56 35.37
N ARG A 155 95.67 20.26 35.62
CA ARG A 155 96.66 19.44 36.31
C ARG A 155 97.64 18.93 35.25
N ALA A 156 98.89 19.34 35.37
CA ALA A 156 99.99 19.01 34.46
C ALA A 156 100.12 17.49 34.24
N LEU A 157 99.87 17.04 33.02
CA LEU A 157 100.49 15.86 32.44
C LEU A 157 101.34 16.30 31.24
N ALA A 158 102.47 15.62 31.08
CA ALA A 158 103.58 15.98 30.19
C ALA A 158 103.18 16.19 28.70
N PRO A 159 103.94 17.01 27.94
CA PRO A 159 103.67 17.23 26.52
C PRO A 159 103.91 15.95 25.72
N LEU A 160 102.86 15.45 25.06
CA LEU A 160 103.00 14.50 23.96
C LEU A 160 103.81 15.18 22.83
N PRO A 161 104.73 14.46 22.16
CA PRO A 161 105.48 15.02 21.03
C PRO A 161 104.52 15.47 19.92
N PRO A 162 104.88 16.49 19.13
CA PRO A 162 104.05 16.95 18.02
C PRO A 162 103.78 15.78 17.06
N PRO A 163 102.53 15.62 16.57
CA PRO A 163 102.19 14.54 15.67
C PRO A 163 103.14 14.58 14.48
N THR A 164 103.73 13.43 14.18
CA THR A 164 104.57 13.30 12.98
C THR A 164 103.69 13.40 11.74
N ASP A 165 104.25 13.82 10.61
CA ASP A 165 103.50 13.91 9.34
C ASP A 165 102.81 12.58 8.99
N SER A 166 103.44 11.46 9.35
CA SER A 166 102.89 10.11 9.30
C SER A 166 101.65 9.89 10.18
N ASP A 167 101.60 10.41 11.40
CA ASP A 167 100.45 10.24 12.31
C ASP A 167 99.21 10.97 11.78
N THR A 168 99.43 12.11 11.13
CA THR A 168 98.37 12.92 10.50
C THR A 168 97.77 12.19 9.31
N ILE A 169 98.61 11.61 8.45
CA ILE A 169 98.19 10.79 7.30
C ILE A 169 97.42 9.54 7.77
N ILE A 170 97.88 8.88 8.84
CA ILE A 170 97.19 7.71 9.41
C ILE A 170 95.83 8.11 9.99
N ALA A 171 95.74 9.22 10.72
CA ALA A 171 94.48 9.72 11.26
C ALA A 171 93.48 10.08 10.15
N GLU A 172 93.93 10.71 9.07
CA GLU A 172 93.10 11.02 7.91
C GLU A 172 92.59 9.74 7.23
N LEU A 173 93.46 8.75 7.02
CA LEU A 173 93.08 7.46 6.44
C LEU A 173 92.04 6.72 7.29
N ILE A 174 92.22 6.71 8.61
CA ILE A 174 91.26 6.09 9.54
C ILE A 174 89.92 6.85 9.50
N THR A 175 89.96 8.18 9.52
CA THR A 175 88.75 9.02 9.44
C THR A 175 88.01 8.75 8.14
N LYS A 176 88.70 8.73 6.99
CA LYS A 176 88.11 8.42 5.69
C LYS A 176 87.58 7.00 5.59
N THR A 177 88.22 6.03 6.26
CA THR A 177 87.73 4.65 6.30
C THR A 177 86.42 4.55 7.08
N ILE A 178 86.34 5.20 8.24
CA ILE A 178 85.12 5.24 9.05
C ILE A 178 84.00 5.98 8.32
N ASP A 179 84.30 7.12 7.69
CA ASP A 179 83.33 7.88 6.88
C ASP A 179 82.76 7.02 5.73
N TYR A 180 83.62 6.23 5.07
CA TYR A 180 83.20 5.33 4.00
C TYR A 180 82.28 4.21 4.50
N GLU A 181 82.60 3.58 5.63
CA GLU A 181 81.73 2.56 6.25
C GLU A 181 80.39 3.15 6.69
N PHE A 182 80.40 4.38 7.22
CA PHE A 182 79.17 5.09 7.60
C PHE A 182 78.29 5.36 6.37
N LEU A 183 78.90 5.84 5.29
CA LEU A 183 78.19 6.12 4.04
C LEU A 183 77.62 4.84 3.41
N ILE A 184 78.36 3.72 3.45
CA ILE A 184 77.83 2.41 3.01
C ILE A 184 76.59 2.03 3.81
N HIS A 185 76.65 2.13 5.13
CA HIS A 185 75.52 1.77 5.98
C HIS A 185 74.29 2.66 5.71
N GLU A 186 74.50 3.96 5.51
CA GLU A 186 73.45 4.92 5.18
C GLU A 186 72.82 4.64 3.81
N ILE A 187 73.64 4.36 2.79
CA ILE A 187 73.16 3.94 1.46
C ILE A 187 72.33 2.67 1.56
N GLN A 188 72.79 1.65 2.31
CA GLN A 188 72.04 0.42 2.49
C GLN A 188 70.73 0.63 3.28
N ALA A 189 70.69 1.56 4.22
CA ALA A 189 69.47 1.92 4.94
C ALA A 189 68.46 2.59 3.99
N LEU A 190 68.93 3.52 3.15
CA LEU A 190 68.13 4.18 2.12
C LEU A 190 67.63 3.21 1.04
N GLU A 191 68.44 2.24 0.62
CA GLU A 191 67.99 1.19 -0.31
C GLU A 191 66.85 0.36 0.28
N ARG A 192 66.95 -0.02 1.56
CA ARG A 192 65.87 -0.77 2.23
C ARG A 192 64.58 0.04 2.27
N THR A 193 64.62 1.30 2.69
CA THR A 193 63.41 2.15 2.74
C THR A 193 62.85 2.42 1.34
N ASN A 194 63.70 2.58 0.33
CA ASN A 194 63.27 2.74 -1.06
C ASN A 194 62.57 1.48 -1.60
N THR A 195 63.10 0.28 -1.31
CA THR A 195 62.44 -0.97 -1.72
C THR A 195 61.10 -1.17 -1.02
N GLU A 196 61.00 -0.79 0.26
CA GLU A 196 59.74 -0.84 1.00
C GLU A 196 58.72 0.16 0.43
N SER A 197 59.15 1.39 0.13
CA SER A 197 58.34 2.42 -0.52
C SER A 197 57.85 1.97 -1.90
N SER A 198 58.73 1.38 -2.72
CA SER A 198 58.38 0.82 -4.03
C SER A 198 57.31 -0.27 -3.90
N ARG A 199 57.48 -1.22 -2.98
CA ARG A 199 56.47 -2.26 -2.73
C ARG A 199 55.14 -1.67 -2.29
N LYS A 200 55.17 -0.64 -1.44
CA LYS A 200 53.95 0.06 -0.98
C LYS A 200 53.23 0.74 -2.15
N MET A 201 53.98 1.38 -3.04
CA MET A 201 53.45 2.00 -4.25
C MET A 201 52.81 0.97 -5.19
N ASP A 202 53.44 -0.19 -5.36
CA ASP A 202 52.91 -1.26 -6.21
C ASP A 202 51.63 -1.87 -5.62
N LEU A 203 51.56 -2.05 -4.30
CA LEU A 203 50.34 -2.48 -3.61
C LEU A 203 49.21 -1.43 -3.75
N GLN A 204 49.54 -0.15 -3.64
CA GLN A 204 48.56 0.93 -3.83
C GLN A 204 48.03 0.97 -5.26
N LYS A 205 48.88 0.75 -6.28
CA LYS A 205 48.45 0.63 -7.68
C LYS A 205 47.53 -0.57 -7.89
N SER A 206 47.88 -1.73 -7.35
CA SER A 206 47.04 -2.94 -7.46
C SER A 206 45.68 -2.75 -6.79
N LEU A 207 45.64 -2.10 -5.62
CA LEU A 207 44.38 -1.75 -4.96
C LEU A 207 43.52 -0.83 -5.82
N LEU A 208 44.13 0.20 -6.43
CA LEU A 208 43.42 1.10 -7.33
C LEU A 208 42.83 0.37 -8.55
N GLU A 209 43.58 -0.56 -9.15
CA GLU A 209 43.11 -1.37 -10.27
C GLU A 209 41.91 -2.24 -9.88
N VAL A 210 41.94 -2.87 -8.70
CA VAL A 210 40.81 -3.64 -8.18
C VAL A 210 39.60 -2.75 -7.98
N LEU A 211 39.75 -1.59 -7.32
CA LEU A 211 38.64 -0.65 -7.11
C LEU A 211 38.07 -0.11 -8.42
N GLU A 212 38.91 0.16 -9.41
CA GLU A 212 38.47 0.60 -10.74
C GLU A 212 37.70 -0.51 -11.48
N SER A 213 38.13 -1.77 -11.34
CA SER A 213 37.43 -2.92 -11.89
C SER A 213 36.06 -3.13 -11.22
N GLU A 214 35.97 -3.01 -9.89
CA GLU A 214 34.72 -3.11 -9.14
C GLU A 214 33.76 -1.98 -9.53
N ARG A 215 34.25 -0.75 -9.64
CA ARG A 215 33.47 0.40 -10.13
C ARG A 215 32.89 0.11 -11.52
N LEU A 216 33.69 -0.46 -12.43
CA LEU A 216 33.23 -0.76 -13.79
C LEU A 216 32.16 -1.86 -13.81
N ILE A 217 32.32 -2.90 -12.99
CA ILE A 217 31.32 -3.96 -12.82
C ILE A 217 30.02 -3.37 -12.28
N LEU A 218 30.09 -2.54 -11.24
CA LEU A 218 28.91 -1.89 -10.65
C LEU A 218 28.20 -0.95 -11.63
N LEU A 219 28.95 -0.20 -12.44
CA LEU A 219 28.38 0.64 -13.49
C LEU A 219 27.65 -0.18 -14.56
N ASN A 220 28.22 -1.32 -14.96
CA ASN A 220 27.58 -2.22 -15.92
C ASN A 220 26.29 -2.82 -15.35
N GLU A 221 26.35 -3.31 -14.10
CA GLU A 221 25.20 -3.89 -13.42
C GLU A 221 24.09 -2.86 -13.22
N ASN A 222 24.41 -1.62 -12.82
CA ASN A 222 23.44 -0.53 -12.73
C ASN A 222 22.78 -0.23 -14.09
N SER A 223 23.56 -0.23 -15.17
CA SER A 223 23.02 -0.04 -16.52
C SER A 223 22.06 -1.18 -16.88
N ARG A 224 22.43 -2.43 -16.60
CA ARG A 224 21.60 -3.62 -16.83
C ARG A 224 20.31 -3.58 -16.03
N LEU A 225 20.39 -3.26 -14.74
CA LEU A 225 19.23 -3.09 -13.87
C LEU A 225 18.34 -1.95 -14.34
N GLY A 226 18.93 -0.83 -14.78
CA GLY A 226 18.21 0.28 -15.41
C GLY A 226 17.34 -0.18 -16.58
N TYR A 227 17.91 -0.93 -17.53
CA TYR A 227 17.12 -1.48 -18.65
C TYR A 227 15.99 -2.39 -18.17
N ARG A 228 16.27 -3.28 -17.21
CA ARG A 228 15.25 -4.20 -16.68
C ARG A 228 14.10 -3.46 -15.98
N VAL A 229 14.41 -2.41 -15.23
CA VAL A 229 13.41 -1.52 -14.61
C VAL A 229 12.58 -0.83 -15.69
N THR A 230 13.19 -0.31 -16.74
CA THR A 230 12.44 0.32 -17.85
C THR A 230 11.51 -0.66 -18.54
N THR A 231 11.95 -1.87 -18.86
CA THR A 231 11.12 -2.91 -19.49
C THR A 231 9.94 -3.31 -18.61
N LEU A 232 10.17 -3.61 -17.34
CA LEU A 232 9.10 -3.97 -16.41
C LEU A 232 8.12 -2.81 -16.18
N SER A 233 8.59 -1.57 -16.20
CA SER A 233 7.74 -0.38 -16.11
C SER A 233 6.81 -0.25 -17.33
N GLU A 234 7.31 -0.50 -18.53
CA GLU A 234 6.52 -0.48 -19.76
C GLU A 234 5.49 -1.62 -19.79
N GLU A 235 5.88 -2.84 -19.40
CA GLU A 235 4.96 -3.98 -19.28
C GLU A 235 3.85 -3.69 -18.26
N ASN A 236 4.18 -3.13 -17.09
CA ASN A 236 3.20 -2.74 -16.09
C ASN A 236 2.22 -1.67 -16.59
N LYS A 237 2.70 -0.69 -17.38
CA LYS A 237 1.82 0.29 -18.03
C LYS A 237 0.87 -0.37 -19.04
N GLY A 238 1.36 -1.36 -19.78
CA GLY A 238 0.55 -2.19 -20.67
C GLY A 238 -0.55 -2.93 -19.92
N LEU A 239 -0.16 -3.69 -18.88
CA LEU A 239 -1.09 -4.44 -18.03
C LEU A 239 -2.13 -3.55 -17.34
N ALA A 240 -1.73 -2.36 -16.87
CA ALA A 240 -2.65 -1.39 -16.30
C ALA A 240 -3.70 -0.93 -17.34
N SER A 241 -3.28 -0.67 -18.57
CA SER A 241 -4.16 -0.28 -19.66
C SER A 241 -5.14 -1.40 -20.04
N ASP A 242 -4.65 -2.64 -20.10
CA ASP A 242 -5.47 -3.83 -20.37
C ASP A 242 -6.49 -4.11 -19.26
N SER A 243 -6.08 -3.96 -17.99
CA SER A 243 -6.97 -4.09 -16.84
C SER A 243 -8.13 -3.09 -16.89
N ILE A 244 -7.83 -1.83 -17.21
CA ILE A 244 -8.85 -0.80 -17.36
C ILE A 244 -9.80 -1.14 -18.53
N MET A 245 -9.27 -1.59 -19.68
CA MET A 245 -10.08 -2.01 -20.82
C MET A 245 -11.01 -3.18 -20.46
N MET A 246 -10.48 -4.19 -19.78
CA MET A 246 -11.25 -5.34 -19.33
C MET A 246 -12.36 -4.93 -18.36
N LYS A 247 -12.07 -4.04 -17.41
CA LYS A 247 -13.07 -3.49 -16.49
C LYS A 247 -14.18 -2.74 -17.21
N ARG A 248 -13.86 -1.97 -18.26
CA ARG A 248 -14.86 -1.29 -19.11
C ARG A 248 -15.76 -2.31 -19.82
N LYS A 249 -15.17 -3.32 -20.47
CA LYS A 249 -15.92 -4.38 -21.17
C LYS A 249 -16.82 -5.17 -20.22
N ALA A 250 -16.31 -5.53 -19.04
CA ALA A 250 -17.12 -6.18 -18.00
C ALA A 250 -18.29 -5.30 -17.55
N GLY A 251 -18.06 -3.99 -17.40
CA GLY A 251 -19.11 -3.03 -17.08
C GLY A 251 -20.17 -2.89 -18.18
N GLU A 252 -19.78 -2.90 -19.45
CA GLU A 252 -20.71 -2.91 -20.59
C GLU A 252 -21.56 -4.19 -20.62
N LEU A 253 -20.93 -5.35 -20.42
CA LEU A 253 -21.64 -6.63 -20.36
C LEU A 253 -22.63 -6.65 -19.20
N ALA A 254 -22.25 -6.16 -18.02
CA ALA A 254 -23.15 -6.05 -16.87
C ALA A 254 -24.37 -5.17 -17.17
N ARG A 255 -24.17 -4.02 -17.84
CA ARG A 255 -25.29 -3.16 -18.29
C ARG A 255 -26.20 -3.88 -19.27
N CYS A 256 -25.65 -4.63 -20.22
CA CYS A 256 -26.43 -5.40 -21.19
C CYS A 256 -27.31 -6.45 -20.49
N VAL A 257 -26.74 -7.21 -19.55
CA VAL A 257 -27.47 -8.23 -18.80
C VAL A 257 -28.60 -7.62 -17.95
N LEU A 258 -28.35 -6.49 -17.29
CA LEU A 258 -29.38 -5.78 -16.53
C LEU A 258 -30.52 -5.30 -17.43
N LYS A 259 -30.18 -4.72 -18.60
CA LYS A 259 -31.18 -4.30 -19.58
C LYS A 259 -32.03 -5.48 -20.05
N MET A 260 -31.42 -6.63 -20.38
CA MET A 260 -32.16 -7.83 -20.80
C MET A 260 -33.13 -8.32 -19.73
N ARG A 261 -32.74 -8.29 -18.45
CA ARG A 261 -33.64 -8.68 -17.34
C ARG A 261 -34.83 -7.73 -17.22
N GLU A 262 -34.58 -6.44 -17.36
CA GLU A 262 -35.63 -5.42 -17.28
C GLU A 262 -36.59 -5.50 -18.47
N ASP A 263 -36.06 -5.66 -19.69
CA ASP A 263 -36.86 -5.85 -20.90
C ASP A 263 -37.73 -7.12 -20.78
N HIS A 264 -37.20 -8.21 -20.22
CA HIS A 264 -37.98 -9.42 -19.97
C HIS A 264 -39.10 -9.18 -18.95
N ARG A 265 -38.80 -8.51 -17.83
CA ARG A 265 -39.80 -8.16 -16.81
C ARG A 265 -40.91 -7.28 -17.38
N MET A 266 -40.53 -6.29 -18.19
CA MET A 266 -41.48 -5.41 -18.88
C MET A 266 -42.36 -6.20 -19.85
N SER A 267 -41.79 -7.14 -20.60
CA SER A 267 -42.56 -8.01 -21.48
C SER A 267 -43.61 -8.83 -20.72
N LEU A 268 -43.26 -9.45 -19.59
CA LEU A 268 -44.22 -10.21 -18.76
C LEU A 268 -45.35 -9.32 -18.23
N LEU A 269 -45.02 -8.12 -17.75
CA LEU A 269 -46.02 -7.17 -17.27
C LEU A 269 -46.92 -6.67 -18.40
N ASN A 270 -46.37 -6.45 -19.60
CA ASN A 270 -47.16 -6.01 -20.75
C ASN A 270 -48.20 -7.06 -21.14
N HIS A 271 -47.81 -8.34 -21.21
CA HIS A 271 -48.78 -9.43 -21.42
C HIS A 271 -49.83 -9.52 -20.31
N LYS A 272 -49.43 -9.27 -19.05
CA LYS A 272 -50.41 -9.25 -17.95
C LYS A 272 -51.41 -8.09 -18.08
N ILE A 273 -50.94 -6.93 -18.54
CA ILE A 273 -51.79 -5.77 -18.80
C ILE A 273 -52.78 -6.09 -19.93
N GLU A 274 -52.30 -6.68 -21.03
CA GLU A 274 -53.12 -7.10 -22.17
C GLU A 274 -54.22 -8.10 -21.73
N ASP A 275 -53.86 -9.11 -20.94
CA ASP A 275 -54.81 -10.08 -20.36
C ASP A 275 -55.88 -9.41 -19.48
N LEU A 276 -55.47 -8.44 -18.66
CA LEU A 276 -56.39 -7.71 -17.78
C LEU A 276 -57.30 -6.77 -18.57
N GLN A 277 -56.78 -6.09 -19.59
CA GLN A 277 -57.56 -5.27 -20.51
C GLN A 277 -58.62 -6.11 -21.21
N GLY A 278 -58.25 -7.28 -21.77
CA GLY A 278 -59.23 -8.17 -22.39
C GLY A 278 -60.33 -8.65 -21.43
N LYS A 279 -60.02 -8.84 -20.15
CA LYS A 279 -61.03 -9.15 -19.11
C LYS A 279 -61.95 -7.96 -18.81
N ILE A 280 -61.40 -6.75 -18.76
CA ILE A 280 -62.17 -5.52 -18.55
C ILE A 280 -63.14 -5.34 -19.72
N ASP A 281 -62.66 -5.40 -20.97
CA ASP A 281 -63.49 -5.27 -22.17
C ASP A 281 -64.61 -6.33 -22.20
N GLY A 282 -64.28 -7.58 -21.84
CA GLY A 282 -65.26 -8.65 -21.75
C GLY A 282 -66.29 -8.45 -20.62
N LEU A 283 -65.90 -7.83 -19.50
CA LEU A 283 -66.81 -7.44 -18.42
C LEU A 283 -67.69 -6.27 -18.83
N GLU A 284 -67.13 -5.25 -19.47
CA GLU A 284 -67.85 -4.09 -19.98
C GLU A 284 -68.93 -4.52 -20.99
N LYS A 285 -68.58 -5.39 -21.94
CA LYS A 285 -69.54 -5.93 -22.91
C LYS A 285 -70.70 -6.66 -22.23
N ARG A 286 -70.43 -7.57 -21.30
CA ARG A 286 -71.48 -8.27 -20.54
C ARG A 286 -72.33 -7.32 -19.70
N ASN A 287 -71.74 -6.24 -19.20
CA ASN A 287 -72.48 -5.25 -18.45
C ASN A 287 -73.43 -4.45 -19.36
N GLN A 288 -72.96 -4.05 -20.54
CA GLN A 288 -73.79 -3.42 -21.57
C GLN A 288 -74.96 -4.32 -21.99
N GLU A 289 -74.70 -5.62 -22.23
CA GLU A 289 -75.74 -6.61 -22.55
C GLU A 289 -76.80 -6.70 -21.45
N ARG A 290 -76.41 -6.77 -20.17
CA ARG A 290 -77.36 -6.76 -19.04
C ARG A 290 -78.19 -5.48 -18.98
N GLU A 291 -77.59 -4.32 -19.19
CA GLU A 291 -78.33 -3.05 -19.21
C GLU A 291 -79.35 -3.02 -20.36
N GLU A 292 -78.99 -3.54 -21.53
CA GLU A 292 -79.93 -3.66 -22.66
C GLU A 292 -81.06 -4.65 -22.40
N GLU A 293 -80.76 -5.81 -21.80
CA GLU A 293 -81.75 -6.79 -21.39
C GLU A 293 -82.73 -6.21 -20.37
N GLU A 294 -82.24 -5.45 -19.40
CA GLU A 294 -83.08 -4.77 -18.42
C GLU A 294 -84.00 -3.73 -19.10
N LYS A 295 -83.47 -2.94 -20.05
CA LYS A 295 -84.29 -2.02 -20.85
C LYS A 295 -85.36 -2.77 -21.66
N LYS A 296 -85.02 -3.91 -22.26
CA LYS A 296 -85.97 -4.76 -23.00
C LYS A 296 -87.02 -5.36 -22.06
N ARG A 297 -86.65 -5.82 -20.87
CA ARG A 297 -87.57 -6.30 -19.83
C ARG A 297 -88.55 -5.21 -19.41
N LYS A 298 -88.06 -4.02 -19.06
CA LYS A 298 -88.92 -2.87 -18.73
C LYS A 298 -89.92 -2.56 -19.84
N LYS A 299 -89.49 -2.57 -21.11
CA LYS A 299 -90.40 -2.40 -22.26
C LYS A 299 -91.46 -3.51 -22.34
N ARG A 300 -91.06 -4.77 -22.15
CA ARG A 300 -91.99 -5.91 -22.12
C ARG A 300 -92.99 -5.79 -20.97
N ASP A 301 -92.56 -5.37 -19.78
CA ASP A 301 -93.41 -5.18 -18.62
C ASP A 301 -94.45 -4.06 -18.87
N VAL A 302 -94.04 -2.97 -19.52
CA VAL A 302 -94.96 -1.89 -19.95
C VAL A 302 -95.98 -2.42 -20.95
N VAL A 303 -95.55 -3.16 -21.98
CA VAL A 303 -96.47 -3.75 -22.97
C VAL A 303 -97.40 -4.78 -22.32
N ALA A 304 -96.90 -5.60 -21.40
CA ALA A 304 -97.72 -6.57 -20.67
C ALA A 304 -98.78 -5.87 -19.81
N LEU A 305 -98.42 -4.75 -19.15
CA LEU A 305 -99.36 -3.95 -18.38
C LEU A 305 -100.45 -3.35 -19.28
N GLU A 306 -100.08 -2.85 -20.46
CA GLU A 306 -101.03 -2.34 -21.47
C GLU A 306 -101.98 -3.43 -21.96
N VAL A 307 -101.46 -4.62 -22.30
CA VAL A 307 -102.28 -5.77 -22.71
C VAL A 307 -103.24 -6.18 -21.59
N CYS A 308 -102.79 -6.23 -20.34
CA CYS A 308 -103.65 -6.51 -19.20
C CYS A 308 -104.79 -5.50 -19.06
N PHE A 309 -104.52 -4.20 -19.29
CA PHE A 309 -105.54 -3.16 -19.28
C PHE A 309 -106.58 -3.36 -20.38
N GLU A 310 -106.14 -3.64 -21.61
CA GLU A 310 -107.06 -3.85 -22.74
C GLU A 310 -107.87 -5.15 -22.59
N VAL A 311 -107.28 -6.22 -22.03
CA VAL A 311 -108.00 -7.45 -21.70
C VAL A 311 -109.09 -7.17 -20.66
N GLU A 312 -108.80 -6.39 -19.61
CA GLU A 312 -109.81 -6.06 -18.60
C GLU A 312 -110.95 -5.21 -19.21
N LYS A 313 -110.62 -4.26 -20.10
CA LYS A 313 -111.62 -3.49 -20.86
C LYS A 313 -112.48 -4.38 -21.75
N LEU A 314 -111.88 -5.27 -22.55
CA LEU A 314 -112.60 -6.23 -23.39
C LEU A 314 -113.44 -7.22 -22.59
N LYS A 315 -113.04 -7.55 -21.36
CA LYS A 315 -113.80 -8.41 -20.45
C LYS A 315 -115.05 -7.70 -19.94
N VAL A 316 -114.96 -6.41 -19.60
CA VAL A 316 -116.12 -5.55 -19.29
C VAL A 316 -117.05 -5.44 -20.51
N GLU A 317 -116.49 -5.19 -21.69
CA GLU A 317 -117.25 -5.10 -22.95
C GLU A 317 -117.94 -6.43 -23.30
N ASN A 318 -117.26 -7.57 -23.13
CA ASN A 318 -117.85 -8.89 -23.32
C ASN A 318 -118.92 -9.21 -22.27
N GLN A 319 -118.77 -8.76 -21.02
CA GLN A 319 -119.84 -8.87 -20.03
C GLN A 319 -121.08 -8.10 -20.49
N ARG A 320 -120.91 -6.86 -20.97
CA ARG A 320 -121.97 -6.03 -21.55
C ARG A 320 -122.65 -6.71 -22.74
N LEU A 321 -121.87 -7.20 -23.72
CA LEU A 321 -122.40 -7.92 -24.89
C LEU A 321 -123.08 -9.24 -24.52
N LYS A 322 -122.61 -9.93 -23.48
CA LYS A 322 -123.24 -11.15 -22.97
C LYS A 322 -124.57 -10.85 -22.31
N GLU A 323 -124.66 -9.74 -21.58
CA GLU A 323 -125.92 -9.19 -21.06
C GLU A 323 -126.87 -8.78 -22.20
N GLU A 324 -126.38 -8.10 -23.24
CA GLU A 324 -127.15 -7.73 -24.44
C GLU A 324 -127.62 -8.97 -25.25
N SER A 325 -126.79 -10.01 -25.38
CA SER A 325 -127.15 -11.27 -26.03
C SER A 325 -128.21 -12.05 -25.24
N LEU A 326 -128.14 -12.02 -23.91
CA LEU A 326 -129.18 -12.55 -23.02
C LEU A 326 -130.51 -11.77 -23.17
N MET A 327 -130.45 -10.48 -23.52
CA MET A 327 -131.63 -9.67 -23.85
C MET A 327 -132.20 -9.97 -25.26
N MET A 328 -131.35 -10.27 -26.26
CA MET A 328 -131.80 -10.64 -27.62
C MET A 328 -132.42 -12.05 -27.70
N LYS A 329 -132.06 -12.98 -26.82
CA LYS A 329 -132.67 -14.33 -26.76
C LYS A 329 -134.09 -14.35 -26.17
N LYS A 330 -134.67 -13.19 -25.82
CA LYS A 330 -136.06 -13.08 -25.35
C LYS A 330 -137.08 -12.65 -26.41
N GLY A 331 -136.72 -12.53 -27.69
CA GLY A 331 -137.68 -12.19 -28.76
C GLY A 331 -137.34 -12.75 -30.14
N GLY A 332 -137.81 -13.96 -30.45
CA GLY A 332 -137.75 -14.54 -31.79
C GLY A 332 -138.10 -16.03 -31.83
N VAL A 333 -139.18 -16.36 -32.55
CA VAL A 333 -139.80 -17.70 -32.68
C VAL A 333 -139.04 -18.59 -33.69
N LEU A 334 -138.82 -19.85 -33.28
CA LEU A 334 -138.74 -21.13 -34.02
C LEU A 334 -138.43 -21.10 -35.54
N PHE A 335 -137.25 -21.62 -35.93
CA PHE A 335 -137.14 -22.51 -37.09
C PHE A 335 -136.01 -23.54 -36.93
N GLU A 336 -136.29 -24.70 -37.49
CA GLU A 336 -135.67 -26.00 -37.31
C GLU A 336 -134.52 -26.23 -38.32
N GLY A 337 -133.48 -26.97 -37.91
CA GLY A 337 -132.58 -27.71 -38.79
C GLY A 337 -131.37 -26.94 -39.37
N LEU A 338 -130.15 -27.27 -38.91
CA LEU A 338 -129.17 -28.05 -39.67
C LEU A 338 -127.88 -28.24 -38.86
N LYS A 339 -127.50 -29.51 -38.63
CA LYS A 339 -126.16 -29.90 -38.18
C LYS A 339 -125.13 -29.44 -39.22
N VAL A 340 -124.13 -28.64 -38.82
CA VAL A 340 -122.86 -28.55 -39.54
C VAL A 340 -121.68 -28.65 -38.56
N SER A 341 -120.89 -29.68 -38.84
CA SER A 341 -119.68 -30.16 -38.17
C SER A 341 -118.58 -29.11 -38.02
N THR A 342 -118.25 -28.73 -36.78
CA THR A 342 -117.10 -27.86 -36.42
C THR A 342 -115.81 -28.61 -36.06
N SER A 343 -115.73 -29.94 -36.24
CA SER A 343 -114.52 -30.71 -35.91
C SER A 343 -113.38 -30.58 -36.94
N LYS A 344 -113.66 -30.14 -38.18
CA LYS A 344 -112.67 -30.17 -39.29
C LYS A 344 -111.66 -29.03 -39.32
N TRP A 345 -111.90 -27.92 -38.60
CA TRP A 345 -110.96 -26.78 -38.59
C TRP A 345 -109.82 -26.99 -37.58
N TRP A 346 -110.13 -27.48 -36.37
CA TRP A 346 -109.14 -27.71 -35.32
C TRP A 346 -108.15 -28.85 -35.64
N ASP A 347 -108.55 -29.84 -36.44
CA ASP A 347 -107.67 -30.91 -36.91
C ASP A 347 -106.63 -30.47 -37.96
N ARG A 348 -106.85 -29.34 -38.64
CA ARG A 348 -105.87 -28.78 -39.59
C ARG A 348 -104.80 -27.93 -38.92
N VAL A 349 -105.09 -27.31 -37.77
CA VAL A 349 -104.12 -26.51 -37.02
C VAL A 349 -103.13 -27.41 -36.27
N LYS A 350 -103.60 -28.53 -35.68
CA LYS A 350 -102.72 -29.53 -35.06
C LYS A 350 -101.80 -30.27 -36.04
N LYS A 351 -102.15 -30.32 -37.33
CA LYS A 351 -101.33 -30.97 -38.38
C LYS A 351 -100.18 -30.10 -38.90
N MET A 352 -100.13 -28.81 -38.58
CA MET A 352 -98.99 -27.94 -38.91
C MET A 352 -97.88 -27.95 -37.85
N ASP A 353 -98.16 -28.43 -36.63
CA ASP A 353 -97.16 -28.55 -35.55
C ASP A 353 -96.29 -29.83 -35.62
N LEU A 354 -96.35 -30.59 -36.73
CA LEU A 354 -95.57 -31.82 -36.92
C LEU A 354 -94.56 -31.78 -38.09
N MET A 355 -94.17 -30.60 -38.55
CA MET A 355 -93.07 -30.42 -39.50
C MET A 355 -92.05 -29.44 -38.92
N PHE A 356 -91.20 -29.90 -37.99
CA PHE A 356 -89.79 -29.50 -37.86
C PHE A 356 -89.09 -30.36 -36.80
N VAL A 357 -88.94 -31.65 -37.08
CA VAL A 357 -87.86 -32.47 -36.53
C VAL A 357 -87.32 -33.39 -37.62
N CYS A 358 -86.07 -33.15 -38.01
CA CYS A 358 -85.09 -34.16 -38.44
C CYS A 358 -83.68 -33.53 -38.38
N GLY A 359 -82.84 -33.97 -37.44
CA GLY A 359 -81.38 -34.12 -37.68
C GLY A 359 -81.12 -35.41 -38.51
N PRO A 360 -79.89 -35.94 -38.69
CA PRO A 360 -78.58 -35.63 -38.05
C PRO A 360 -77.33 -35.76 -38.98
N ASN A 361 -76.13 -35.76 -38.36
CA ASN A 361 -74.80 -36.33 -38.77
C ASN A 361 -73.81 -35.45 -39.57
N ALA A 362 -72.65 -35.07 -38.98
CA ALA A 362 -71.35 -35.79 -38.85
C ALA A 362 -70.43 -35.45 -40.05
N THR A 363 -69.14 -35.09 -39.96
CA THR A 363 -67.97 -35.64 -39.26
C THR A 363 -66.76 -34.68 -39.41
N GLY A 364 -65.78 -34.69 -38.48
CA GLY A 364 -64.38 -34.42 -38.83
C GLY A 364 -63.46 -33.77 -37.77
N SER A 365 -62.81 -34.61 -36.94
CA SER A 365 -61.43 -34.52 -36.37
C SER A 365 -60.88 -33.19 -35.81
N SER A 366 -60.57 -33.06 -34.51
CA SER A 366 -59.31 -33.47 -33.82
C SER A 366 -58.05 -32.82 -34.45
N LYS A 367 -57.22 -32.02 -33.78
CA LYS A 367 -56.49 -32.32 -32.52
C LYS A 367 -56.02 -31.04 -31.80
N TYR A 368 -56.00 -31.14 -30.48
CA TYR A 368 -55.09 -30.44 -29.58
C TYR A 368 -53.65 -30.92 -29.83
N SER A 369 -52.68 -30.01 -29.85
CA SER A 369 -51.29 -30.34 -29.52
C SER A 369 -50.72 -29.18 -28.70
N CYS A 370 -50.68 -29.40 -27.39
CA CYS A 370 -49.83 -28.72 -26.45
C CYS A 370 -48.62 -29.64 -26.23
N CYS A 371 -47.45 -29.18 -26.65
CA CYS A 371 -46.14 -29.38 -26.04
C CYS A 371 -45.17 -28.42 -26.75
#